data_AF-A0A0B1TMY4-F1
#
_entry.id   AF-A0A0B1TMY4-F1
#
_cell.length_a   1.000
_cell.length_b   1.000
_cell.length_c   1.000
_cell.angle_alpha   90.00
_cell.angle_beta   90.00
_cell.angle_gamma   90.00
#
_symmetry.space_group_name_H-M   'P 1'
#
loop_
_entity.id
_entity.type
_entity.pdbx_description
1 polymer ?
#
loop_
_entity_poly.entity_id
_entity_poly.type
_entity_poly.pdbx_seq_one_letter_code
_entity_poly.pdbx_strand_id
1 'polypeptide(L)'
;MCESHRYAKSRCVQVTIKPTAELWDQLRDLVRTMPWTTQDEAMWQLIPEMKNIYPVFAVRKSDGLLLGGVAIVVTDIVFGPFYVMRPGIRGNGIGMKMMGPLLGLMAEPVKTRAIIGRAVTAMIEKYSGPPFYAIHKHEMYAFGLPREELLNLFPCTANNTLVPKSFKEMNAEQFEKVCAYDQMASGRDRRDFLKQYHSLFFTKVTAMIEKYSGPPFYAIHKHEMYAFGLPREELLNLFPCTANNTLVPKSFKEMNAEQFEKVCAYDQMASGRDRRDFLKQYHSLFFTKGVALLNAAGEVQGIAGAVPTLHSGQIIKVGPISTATRENACLLIKCITDMFTQSDLKFVLHVSTDTAGDWILKKCHDANIPLTFVGTAANATYSRIIYKDPCNTELMFVPMNCPIYFDR
;
A
#
# COMPACT_ATOMS: atom_id res chain seq x y z
N MET A 1 -26.48 10.82 23.95
CA MET A 1 -27.48 9.75 23.71
C MET A 1 -28.50 10.24 22.71
N CYS A 2 -28.50 9.72 21.49
CA CYS A 2 -29.49 10.04 20.46
C CYS A 2 -29.86 8.75 19.72
N GLU A 3 -30.42 7.79 20.45
CA GLU A 3 -30.82 6.50 19.94
C GLU A 3 -32.29 6.28 20.29
N SER A 4 -33.16 6.39 19.28
CA SER A 4 -34.37 5.54 19.17
C SER A 4 -35.33 5.91 18.03
N HIS A 5 -35.17 7.05 17.33
CA HIS A 5 -36.12 7.41 16.25
C HIS A 5 -35.41 7.60 14.90
N ARG A 6 -35.90 6.92 13.84
CA ARG A 6 -35.41 7.07 12.45
C ARG A 6 -35.34 8.54 12.01
N TYR A 7 -36.24 9.37 12.50
CA TYR A 7 -36.26 10.81 12.26
C TYR A 7 -35.17 11.61 13.01
N ALA A 8 -34.79 11.18 14.23
CA ALA A 8 -33.79 11.87 15.05
C ALA A 8 -32.37 11.71 14.48
N LYS A 9 -32.03 10.51 13.95
CA LYS A 9 -30.73 10.26 13.31
C LYS A 9 -30.47 11.19 12.11
N SER A 10 -31.52 11.66 11.44
CA SER A 10 -31.40 12.52 10.27
C SER A 10 -31.03 13.99 10.60
N ARG A 11 -31.33 14.48 11.82
CA ARG A 11 -31.03 15.88 12.23
C ARG A 11 -29.56 16.10 12.59
N CYS A 12 -28.86 15.01 12.92
CA CYS A 12 -27.44 14.97 13.24
C CYS A 12 -26.52 14.86 12.01
N VAL A 13 -27.07 14.96 10.79
CA VAL A 13 -26.32 14.87 9.54
C VAL A 13 -26.26 16.22 8.86
N GLN A 14 -25.07 16.58 8.38
CA GLN A 14 -24.82 17.70 7.48
C GLN A 14 -24.42 17.15 6.12
N VAL A 15 -24.96 17.73 5.05
CA VAL A 15 -24.51 17.45 3.68
C VAL A 15 -23.56 18.56 3.26
N THR A 16 -22.43 18.20 2.68
CA THR A 16 -21.44 19.14 2.14
C THR A 16 -21.10 18.80 0.69
N ILE A 17 -20.88 19.85 -0.11
CA ILE A 17 -20.40 19.79 -1.49
C ILE A 17 -18.94 20.28 -1.62
N LYS A 18 -18.35 20.70 -0.50
CA LYS A 18 -16.97 21.16 -0.39
C LYS A 18 -16.19 20.12 0.39
N PRO A 19 -15.59 19.12 -0.28
CA PRO A 19 -14.86 18.06 0.40
C PRO A 19 -13.54 18.62 0.96
N THR A 20 -13.10 18.08 2.09
CA THR A 20 -11.73 18.28 2.58
C THR A 20 -10.88 17.04 2.25
N ALA A 21 -9.56 17.14 2.39
CA ALA A 21 -8.66 16.00 2.20
C ALA A 21 -9.04 14.85 3.15
N GLU A 22 -9.36 15.17 4.41
CA GLU A 22 -9.74 14.22 5.45
C GLU A 22 -11.04 13.49 5.11
N LEU A 23 -12.02 14.17 4.48
CA LEU A 23 -13.26 13.51 4.05
C LEU A 23 -13.01 12.51 2.91
N TRP A 24 -12.08 12.82 2.01
CA TRP A 24 -11.66 11.88 0.98
C TRP A 24 -10.91 10.68 1.56
N ASP A 25 -10.07 10.87 2.57
CA ASP A 25 -9.40 9.77 3.29
C ASP A 25 -10.43 8.85 3.96
N GLN A 26 -11.38 9.43 4.72
CA GLN A 26 -12.44 8.65 5.35
C GLN A 26 -13.32 7.90 4.33
N LEU A 27 -13.51 8.46 3.14
CA LEU A 27 -14.25 7.81 2.06
C LEU A 27 -13.46 6.62 1.49
N ARG A 28 -12.16 6.78 1.28
CA ARG A 28 -11.27 5.68 0.86
C ARG A 28 -11.29 4.54 1.86
N ASP A 29 -11.19 4.86 3.15
CA ASP A 29 -11.26 3.86 4.21
C ASP A 29 -12.62 3.17 4.24
N LEU A 30 -13.70 3.95 4.06
CA LEU A 30 -15.04 3.38 3.95
C LEU A 30 -15.15 2.41 2.76
N VAL A 31 -14.65 2.79 1.59
CA VAL A 31 -14.65 1.93 0.39
C VAL A 31 -13.89 0.63 0.65
N ARG A 32 -12.72 0.67 1.28
CA ARG A 32 -11.93 -0.53 1.62
C ARG A 32 -12.66 -1.51 2.55
N THR A 33 -13.57 -1.03 3.38
CA THR A 33 -14.37 -1.89 4.27
C THR A 33 -15.55 -2.57 3.56
N MET A 34 -15.86 -2.18 2.32
CA MET A 34 -16.98 -2.73 1.56
C MET A 34 -16.50 -3.86 0.64
N PRO A 35 -17.36 -4.80 0.26
CA PRO A 35 -17.01 -5.92 -0.62
C PRO A 35 -16.95 -5.48 -2.10
N TRP A 36 -16.19 -4.41 -2.39
CA TRP A 36 -15.94 -3.96 -3.75
C TRP A 36 -14.84 -4.80 -4.40
N THR A 37 -14.82 -4.82 -5.74
CA THR A 37 -13.70 -5.37 -6.49
C THR A 37 -12.56 -4.35 -6.55
N THR A 38 -11.35 -4.82 -6.88
CA THR A 38 -10.15 -3.98 -6.96
C THR A 38 -10.28 -2.83 -7.96
N GLN A 39 -11.06 -2.99 -9.04
CA GLN A 39 -11.32 -1.92 -10.01
C GLN A 39 -12.23 -0.80 -9.46
N ASP A 40 -13.17 -1.13 -8.58
CA ASP A 40 -14.04 -0.14 -7.95
C ASP A 40 -13.25 0.67 -6.89
N GLU A 41 -12.37 0.03 -6.12
CA GLU A 41 -11.43 0.72 -5.21
C GLU A 41 -10.49 1.64 -6.00
N ALA A 42 -9.92 1.12 -7.08
CA ALA A 42 -9.08 1.85 -8.02
C ALA A 42 -9.75 3.17 -8.49
N MET A 43 -11.00 3.11 -8.93
CA MET A 43 -11.71 4.31 -9.35
C MET A 43 -11.89 5.33 -8.23
N TRP A 44 -12.15 4.89 -6.99
CA TRP A 44 -12.22 5.80 -5.84
C TRP A 44 -10.89 6.46 -5.48
N GLN A 45 -9.77 5.86 -5.89
CA GLN A 45 -8.47 6.48 -5.78
C GLN A 45 -8.18 7.52 -6.88
N LEU A 46 -8.79 7.37 -8.05
CA LEU A 46 -8.67 8.29 -9.19
C LEU A 46 -9.57 9.52 -9.03
N ILE A 47 -10.82 9.32 -8.58
CA ILE A 47 -11.85 10.37 -8.52
C ILE A 47 -11.35 11.68 -7.89
N PRO A 48 -10.68 11.71 -6.72
CA PRO A 48 -10.24 12.96 -6.10
C PRO A 48 -9.27 13.80 -6.93
N GLU A 49 -8.56 13.17 -7.88
CA GLU A 49 -7.54 13.81 -8.72
C GLU A 49 -8.14 14.34 -10.05
N MET A 50 -9.39 14.01 -10.34
CA MET A 50 -10.07 14.44 -11.56
C MET A 50 -10.59 15.88 -11.41
N LYS A 51 -10.37 16.71 -12.44
CA LYS A 51 -10.76 18.15 -12.41
C LYS A 51 -12.25 18.40 -12.61
N ASN A 52 -12.97 17.39 -13.08
CA ASN A 52 -14.37 17.45 -13.50
C ASN A 52 -15.29 16.68 -12.54
N ILE A 53 -15.00 16.74 -11.24
CA ILE A 53 -15.75 16.03 -10.20
C ILE A 53 -16.62 16.93 -9.34
N TYR A 54 -17.74 16.37 -8.90
CA TYR A 54 -18.75 17.02 -8.08
C TYR A 54 -19.13 16.07 -6.93
N PRO A 55 -18.39 16.13 -5.81
CA PRO A 55 -18.64 15.28 -4.65
C PRO A 55 -19.72 15.85 -3.73
N VAL A 56 -20.52 14.96 -3.16
CA VAL A 56 -21.52 15.27 -2.13
C VAL A 56 -21.36 14.26 -1.01
N PHE A 57 -21.05 14.75 0.20
CA PHE A 57 -20.77 13.93 1.36
C PHE A 57 -21.78 14.18 2.48
N ALA A 58 -22.16 13.10 3.16
CA ALA A 58 -22.93 13.14 4.38
C ALA A 58 -21.97 12.99 5.57
N VAL A 59 -22.01 13.95 6.48
CA VAL A 59 -21.10 14.04 7.63
C VAL A 59 -21.93 14.13 8.91
N ARG A 60 -21.49 13.46 9.97
CA ARG A 60 -22.10 13.55 11.29
C ARG A 60 -21.69 14.87 11.95
N LYS A 61 -22.68 15.67 12.36
CA LYS A 61 -22.46 17.03 12.92
C LYS A 61 -21.65 17.03 14.22
N SER A 62 -21.76 15.98 15.03
CA SER A 62 -21.16 15.96 16.37
C SER A 62 -19.64 15.87 16.34
N ASP A 63 -19.06 15.24 15.32
CA ASP A 63 -17.64 14.87 15.30
C ASP A 63 -17.02 14.89 13.91
N GLY A 64 -17.75 15.32 12.87
CA GLY A 64 -17.21 15.38 11.52
C GLY A 64 -17.02 14.01 10.86
N LEU A 65 -17.54 12.92 11.43
CA LEU A 65 -17.39 11.59 10.84
C LEU A 65 -18.13 11.49 9.50
N LEU A 66 -17.43 11.09 8.44
CA LEU A 66 -18.03 10.77 7.16
C LEU A 66 -18.97 9.57 7.32
N LEU A 67 -20.23 9.74 6.95
CA LEU A 67 -21.26 8.70 6.97
C LEU A 67 -21.42 8.02 5.61
N GLY A 68 -21.09 8.74 4.53
CA GLY A 68 -21.08 8.25 3.17
C GLY A 68 -21.05 9.39 2.17
N GLY A 69 -21.09 9.05 0.89
CA GLY A 69 -20.89 10.04 -0.16
C GLY A 69 -21.19 9.50 -1.55
N VAL A 70 -21.31 10.45 -2.48
CA VAL A 70 -21.38 10.23 -3.91
C VAL A 70 -20.45 11.22 -4.59
N ALA A 71 -19.76 10.79 -5.63
CA ALA A 71 -19.00 11.68 -6.50
C ALA A 71 -19.50 11.51 -7.92
N ILE A 72 -19.70 12.63 -8.60
CA ILE A 72 -20.11 12.66 -10.01
C ILE A 72 -18.96 13.16 -10.84
N VAL A 73 -18.73 12.53 -11.98
CA VAL A 73 -17.73 12.90 -12.97
C VAL A 73 -18.46 13.43 -14.20
N VAL A 74 -18.05 14.58 -14.73
CA VAL A 74 -18.65 15.18 -15.94
C VAL A 74 -17.68 15.10 -17.12
N THR A 75 -17.94 14.20 -18.06
CA THR A 75 -17.20 14.05 -19.32
C THR A 75 -18.09 14.43 -20.50
N ASP A 76 -18.08 13.67 -21.58
CA ASP A 76 -19.15 13.58 -22.59
C ASP A 76 -20.50 13.15 -21.99
N ILE A 77 -20.49 12.46 -20.83
CA ILE A 77 -21.67 12.09 -20.04
C ILE A 77 -21.53 12.60 -18.60
N VAL A 78 -22.63 12.67 -17.86
CA VAL A 78 -22.61 12.85 -16.40
C VAL A 78 -22.67 11.46 -15.77
N PHE A 79 -21.57 11.02 -15.18
CA PHE A 79 -21.45 9.69 -14.62
C PHE A 79 -21.38 9.75 -13.10
N GLY A 80 -22.30 9.04 -12.43
CA GLY A 80 -22.28 8.81 -10.98
C GLY A 80 -21.72 7.41 -10.70
N PRO A 81 -20.38 7.22 -10.68
CA PRO A 81 -19.77 5.90 -10.63
C PRO A 81 -20.18 5.12 -9.38
N PHE A 82 -20.22 5.78 -8.22
CA PHE A 82 -20.36 5.10 -6.94
C PHE A 82 -21.08 5.96 -5.90
N TYR A 83 -22.07 5.33 -5.27
CA TYR A 83 -22.77 5.83 -4.10
C TYR A 83 -22.44 4.90 -2.92
N VAL A 84 -21.76 5.40 -1.89
CA VAL A 84 -21.30 4.58 -0.77
C VAL A 84 -21.81 5.12 0.56
N MET A 85 -22.28 4.22 1.43
CA MET A 85 -22.79 4.55 2.75
C MET A 85 -22.33 3.52 3.77
N ARG A 86 -21.98 3.97 4.97
CA ARG A 86 -21.69 3.08 6.10
C ARG A 86 -22.87 2.11 6.34
N PRO A 87 -22.63 0.81 6.54
CA PRO A 87 -23.70 -0.18 6.69
C PRO A 87 -24.74 0.19 7.74
N GLY A 88 -24.29 0.61 8.93
CA GLY A 88 -25.16 0.91 10.08
C GLY A 88 -26.07 2.14 9.92
N ILE A 89 -25.90 2.94 8.85
CA ILE A 89 -26.73 4.13 8.61
C ILE A 89 -27.55 4.07 7.32
N ARG A 90 -27.49 2.95 6.58
CA ARG A 90 -28.33 2.71 5.38
C ARG A 90 -29.82 2.68 5.76
N GLY A 91 -30.69 3.02 4.81
CA GLY A 91 -32.15 3.04 5.02
C GLY A 91 -32.69 4.22 5.84
N ASN A 92 -31.83 5.10 6.36
CA ASN A 92 -32.26 6.27 7.17
C ASN A 92 -32.55 7.54 6.34
N GLY A 93 -32.75 7.42 5.03
CA GLY A 93 -33.08 8.56 4.16
C GLY A 93 -31.93 9.56 3.90
N ILE A 94 -30.71 9.30 4.38
CA ILE A 94 -29.56 10.20 4.16
C ILE A 94 -29.23 10.36 2.67
N GLY A 95 -29.45 9.34 1.86
CA GLY A 95 -29.28 9.45 0.41
C GLY A 95 -30.18 10.47 -0.23
N MET A 96 -31.47 10.47 0.11
CA MET A 96 -32.40 11.50 -0.38
C MET A 96 -31.97 12.91 0.04
N LYS A 97 -31.35 13.07 1.22
CA LYS A 97 -30.81 14.37 1.63
C LYS A 97 -29.61 14.82 0.79
N MET A 98 -28.80 13.89 0.30
CA MET A 98 -27.69 14.21 -0.61
C MET A 98 -28.17 14.49 -2.04
N MET A 99 -29.32 13.94 -2.46
CA MET A 99 -29.83 14.11 -3.82
C MET A 99 -30.12 15.56 -4.19
N GLY A 100 -30.66 16.39 -3.28
CA GLY A 100 -30.93 17.80 -3.57
C GLY A 100 -29.68 18.57 -3.99
N PRO A 101 -28.63 18.60 -3.14
CA PRO A 101 -27.33 19.19 -3.50
C PRO A 101 -26.71 18.57 -4.76
N LEU A 102 -26.84 17.26 -4.94
CA LEU A 102 -26.35 16.55 -6.12
C LEU A 102 -27.01 17.04 -7.41
N LEU A 103 -28.34 17.15 -7.43
CA LEU A 103 -29.10 17.70 -8.56
C LEU A 103 -28.74 19.16 -8.83
N GLY A 104 -28.47 19.95 -7.77
CA GLY A 104 -27.98 21.31 -7.90
C GLY A 104 -26.63 21.39 -8.62
N LEU A 105 -25.65 20.55 -8.23
CA LEU A 105 -24.34 20.48 -8.91
C LEU A 105 -24.45 20.03 -10.36
N MET A 106 -25.45 19.21 -10.67
CA MET A 106 -25.69 18.67 -12.00
C MET A 106 -26.57 19.56 -12.89
N ALA A 107 -27.18 20.62 -12.37
CA ALA A 107 -28.23 21.36 -13.07
C ALA A 107 -27.83 21.87 -14.47
N GLU A 108 -26.58 22.33 -14.64
CA GLU A 108 -26.07 22.74 -15.96
C GLU A 108 -25.57 21.55 -16.80
N PRO A 109 -24.71 20.64 -16.31
CA PRO A 109 -24.23 19.51 -17.09
C PRO A 109 -25.33 18.65 -17.73
N VAL A 110 -26.47 18.50 -17.06
CA VAL A 110 -27.55 17.58 -17.49
C VAL A 110 -28.45 18.17 -18.56
N LYS A 111 -28.36 19.48 -18.83
CA LYS A 111 -29.05 20.11 -19.96
C LYS A 111 -28.47 19.69 -21.29
N THR A 112 -27.19 19.32 -21.32
CA THR A 112 -26.43 19.06 -22.55
C THR A 112 -25.85 17.65 -22.63
N ARG A 113 -25.96 16.85 -21.56
CA ARG A 113 -25.35 15.51 -21.47
C ARG A 113 -26.29 14.52 -20.82
N ALA A 114 -26.22 13.27 -21.26
CA ALA A 114 -26.91 12.17 -20.61
C ALA A 114 -26.33 11.87 -19.22
N ILE A 115 -27.19 11.50 -18.27
CA ILE A 115 -26.78 11.02 -16.94
C ILE A 115 -26.80 9.50 -16.94
N ILE A 116 -25.71 8.90 -16.46
CA ILE A 116 -25.60 7.45 -16.29
C ILE A 116 -25.22 7.16 -14.84
N GLY A 117 -25.95 6.25 -14.22
CA GLY A 117 -25.66 5.75 -12.87
C GLY A 117 -25.66 4.24 -12.85
N ARG A 118 -24.84 3.66 -11.97
CA ARG A 118 -24.87 2.23 -11.65
C ARG A 118 -25.76 2.02 -10.43
N ALA A 119 -26.69 1.07 -10.52
CA ALA A 119 -27.54 0.66 -9.42
C ALA A 119 -27.34 -0.82 -9.14
N VAL A 120 -27.35 -1.20 -7.85
CA VAL A 120 -27.54 -2.61 -7.47
C VAL A 120 -29.01 -2.96 -7.58
N THR A 121 -29.33 -4.25 -7.77
CA THR A 121 -30.71 -4.73 -8.01
C THR A 121 -31.72 -4.19 -7.00
N ALA A 122 -31.38 -4.17 -5.72
CA ALA A 122 -32.22 -3.66 -4.64
C ALA A 122 -32.52 -2.14 -4.68
N MET A 123 -31.84 -1.39 -5.54
CA MET A 123 -32.00 0.05 -5.70
C MET A 123 -32.66 0.44 -7.03
N ILE A 124 -32.87 -0.51 -7.95
CA ILE A 124 -33.44 -0.24 -9.28
C ILE A 124 -34.80 0.44 -9.14
N GLU A 125 -35.74 -0.15 -8.40
CA GLU A 125 -37.08 0.40 -8.21
C GLU A 125 -37.05 1.83 -7.63
N LYS A 126 -36.13 2.11 -6.71
CA LYS A 126 -35.97 3.43 -6.09
C LYS A 126 -35.41 4.49 -7.04
N TYR A 127 -34.68 4.07 -8.07
CA TYR A 127 -34.13 4.95 -9.10
C TYR A 127 -34.95 4.94 -10.39
N SER A 128 -35.98 4.09 -10.49
CA SER A 128 -36.92 4.05 -11.62
C SER A 128 -38.00 5.14 -11.56
N GLY A 129 -37.69 6.29 -10.97
CA GLY A 129 -38.62 7.43 -10.84
C GLY A 129 -37.91 8.77 -11.09
N PRO A 130 -38.64 9.82 -11.52
CA PRO A 130 -38.07 11.11 -11.86
C PRO A 130 -37.09 11.64 -10.78
N PRO A 131 -35.91 12.16 -11.18
CA PRO A 131 -35.49 12.46 -12.55
C PRO A 131 -34.75 11.30 -13.25
N PHE A 132 -34.63 10.13 -12.63
CA PHE A 132 -33.94 8.99 -13.21
C PHE A 132 -34.95 8.02 -13.84
N TYR A 133 -34.53 7.37 -14.91
CA TYR A 133 -35.28 6.28 -15.52
C TYR A 133 -34.31 5.11 -15.66
N ALA A 134 -34.59 3.99 -14.99
CA ALA A 134 -33.73 2.82 -15.08
C ALA A 134 -33.73 2.30 -16.52
N ILE A 135 -32.55 2.21 -17.11
CA ILE A 135 -32.37 1.60 -18.43
C ILE A 135 -32.10 0.11 -18.21
N HIS A 136 -33.14 -0.71 -18.30
CA HIS A 136 -33.09 -2.17 -18.07
C HIS A 136 -32.39 -2.98 -19.18
N LYS A 137 -31.55 -2.36 -20.03
CA LYS A 137 -30.96 -3.03 -21.21
C LYS A 137 -29.53 -3.52 -21.03
N HIS A 138 -28.84 -3.09 -19.98
CA HIS A 138 -27.43 -3.42 -19.77
C HIS A 138 -27.18 -3.84 -18.31
N GLU A 139 -27.17 -5.15 -18.09
CA GLU A 139 -26.87 -5.75 -16.79
C GLU A 139 -25.40 -6.18 -16.73
N MET A 140 -24.78 -5.98 -15.56
CA MET A 140 -23.41 -6.40 -15.30
C MET A 140 -23.42 -7.47 -14.22
N TYR A 141 -22.91 -8.65 -14.56
CA TYR A 141 -22.78 -9.79 -13.65
C TYR A 141 -21.35 -9.86 -13.11
N ALA A 142 -21.23 -10.20 -11.83
CA ALA A 142 -19.95 -10.45 -11.19
C ALA A 142 -19.88 -11.91 -10.74
N PHE A 143 -18.78 -12.58 -11.05
CA PHE A 143 -18.46 -13.93 -10.58
C PHE A 143 -16.99 -13.98 -10.16
N GLY A 144 -16.66 -14.88 -9.25
CA GLY A 144 -15.29 -15.14 -8.80
C GLY A 144 -15.01 -16.63 -8.86
N LEU A 145 -13.88 -17.01 -9.45
CA LEU A 145 -13.44 -18.40 -9.58
C LEU A 145 -11.95 -18.50 -9.17
N PRO A 146 -11.50 -19.64 -8.61
CA PRO A 146 -10.08 -19.95 -8.53
C PRO A 146 -9.42 -19.86 -9.91
N ARG A 147 -8.13 -19.50 -9.94
CA ARG A 147 -7.38 -19.29 -11.18
C ARG A 147 -7.50 -20.48 -12.14
N GLU A 148 -7.35 -21.70 -11.63
CA GLU A 148 -7.38 -22.92 -12.45
C GLU A 148 -8.75 -23.14 -13.09
N GLU A 149 -9.83 -22.97 -12.32
CA GLU A 149 -11.20 -23.06 -12.84
C GLU A 149 -11.48 -21.98 -13.90
N LEU A 150 -11.01 -20.75 -13.67
CA LEU A 150 -11.16 -19.66 -14.65
C LEU A 150 -10.45 -19.97 -15.98
N LEU A 151 -9.22 -20.50 -15.90
CA LEU A 151 -8.44 -20.88 -17.09
C LEU A 151 -9.04 -22.10 -17.82
N ASN A 152 -9.64 -23.03 -17.08
CA ASN A 152 -10.34 -24.18 -17.65
C ASN A 152 -11.66 -23.77 -18.33
N LEU A 153 -12.37 -22.77 -17.78
CA LEU A 153 -13.62 -22.26 -18.34
C LEU A 153 -13.39 -21.44 -19.62
N PHE A 154 -12.25 -20.74 -19.71
CA PHE A 154 -11.86 -19.93 -20.86
C PHE A 154 -10.49 -20.37 -21.40
N PRO A 155 -10.39 -21.56 -22.01
CA PRO A 155 -9.12 -22.09 -22.47
C PRO A 155 -8.55 -21.21 -23.59
N CYS A 156 -7.31 -20.76 -23.43
CA CYS A 156 -6.58 -20.11 -24.51
C CYS A 156 -6.20 -21.15 -25.56
N THR A 157 -6.38 -20.83 -26.85
CA THR A 157 -5.88 -21.67 -27.93
C THR A 157 -4.35 -21.70 -27.93
N ALA A 158 -3.78 -22.90 -27.95
CA ALA A 158 -2.33 -23.12 -27.85
C ALA A 158 -1.51 -22.51 -29.02
N ASN A 159 -2.18 -22.11 -30.11
CA ASN A 159 -1.56 -21.52 -31.30
C ASN A 159 -1.67 -19.99 -31.36
N ASN A 160 -1.88 -19.31 -30.23
CA ASN A 160 -1.95 -17.85 -30.22
C ASN A 160 -0.55 -17.24 -30.38
N THR A 161 -0.33 -16.49 -31.46
CA THR A 161 0.92 -15.77 -31.73
C THR A 161 1.01 -14.42 -31.00
N LEU A 162 -0.06 -14.02 -30.29
CA LEU A 162 -0.10 -12.77 -29.55
C LEU A 162 0.71 -12.86 -28.26
N VAL A 163 1.64 -11.93 -28.09
CA VAL A 163 2.44 -11.78 -26.86
C VAL A 163 1.77 -10.72 -25.98
N PRO A 164 1.28 -11.07 -24.78
CA PRO A 164 0.72 -10.08 -23.86
C PRO A 164 1.82 -9.10 -23.47
N LYS A 165 1.50 -7.80 -23.58
CA LYS A 165 2.42 -6.72 -23.21
C LYS A 165 1.78 -5.85 -22.14
N SER A 166 2.53 -5.57 -21.08
CA SER A 166 2.06 -4.67 -20.04
C SER A 166 1.98 -3.23 -20.56
N PHE A 167 1.00 -2.45 -20.12
CA PHE A 167 0.95 -1.00 -20.36
C PHE A 167 2.25 -0.29 -19.91
N LYS A 168 2.97 -0.87 -18.92
CA LYS A 168 4.26 -0.35 -18.43
C LYS A 168 5.40 -0.49 -19.44
N GLU A 169 5.29 -1.45 -20.35
CA GLU A 169 6.34 -1.79 -21.32
C GLU A 169 6.05 -1.15 -22.69
N MET A 170 4.89 -0.52 -22.85
CA MET A 170 4.47 0.11 -24.09
C MET A 170 5.22 1.44 -24.29
N ASN A 171 5.73 1.65 -25.50
CA ASN A 171 6.18 2.97 -25.92
C ASN A 171 4.98 3.86 -26.32
N ALA A 172 5.24 5.14 -26.60
CA ALA A 172 4.20 6.09 -26.96
C ALA A 172 3.37 5.66 -28.19
N GLU A 173 4.01 5.11 -29.22
CA GLU A 173 3.31 4.64 -30.43
C GLU A 173 2.37 3.47 -30.13
N GLN A 174 2.82 2.52 -29.31
CA GLN A 174 2.02 1.37 -28.87
C GLN A 174 0.82 1.82 -28.03
N PHE A 175 1.01 2.79 -27.15
CA PHE A 175 -0.07 3.35 -26.36
C PHE A 175 -1.12 4.07 -27.22
N GLU A 176 -0.68 4.80 -28.26
CA GLU A 176 -1.59 5.43 -29.22
C GLU A 176 -2.42 4.40 -30.00
N LYS A 177 -1.85 3.23 -30.35
CA LYS A 177 -2.61 2.12 -30.95
C LYS A 177 -3.67 1.56 -30.01
N VAL A 178 -3.37 1.47 -28.70
CA VAL A 178 -4.38 1.08 -27.70
C VAL A 178 -5.49 2.12 -27.62
N CYS A 179 -5.17 3.41 -27.61
CA CYS A 179 -6.17 4.48 -27.61
C CYS A 179 -7.06 4.43 -28.85
N ALA A 180 -6.48 4.18 -30.03
CA ALA A 180 -7.24 4.01 -31.27
C ALA A 180 -8.18 2.79 -31.22
N TYR A 181 -7.69 1.65 -30.71
CA TYR A 181 -8.53 0.45 -30.53
C TYR A 181 -9.65 0.69 -29.51
N ASP A 182 -9.35 1.37 -28.41
CA ASP A 182 -10.34 1.74 -27.40
C ASP A 182 -11.42 2.66 -27.97
N GLN A 183 -11.03 3.64 -28.77
CA GLN A 183 -11.95 4.52 -29.47
C GLN A 183 -12.80 3.75 -30.49
N MET A 184 -12.22 2.80 -31.22
CA MET A 184 -12.96 1.92 -32.12
C MET A 184 -13.99 1.07 -31.36
N ALA A 185 -13.62 0.48 -30.22
CA ALA A 185 -14.47 -0.41 -29.45
C ALA A 185 -15.57 0.34 -28.67
N SER A 186 -15.23 1.48 -28.09
CA SER A 186 -16.14 2.26 -27.22
C SER A 186 -16.90 3.35 -27.95
N GLY A 187 -16.44 3.76 -29.14
CA GLY A 187 -16.92 4.93 -29.87
C GLY A 187 -16.52 6.27 -29.24
N ARG A 188 -15.62 6.28 -28.25
CA ARG A 188 -15.26 7.48 -27.47
C ARG A 188 -13.76 7.70 -27.45
N ASP A 189 -13.33 8.95 -27.62
CA ASP A 189 -11.92 9.30 -27.36
C ASP A 189 -11.69 9.37 -25.85
N ARG A 190 -11.11 8.29 -25.30
CA ARG A 190 -10.75 8.18 -23.88
C ARG A 190 -9.25 8.32 -23.64
N ARG A 191 -8.49 8.88 -24.58
CA ARG A 191 -7.02 8.97 -24.49
C ARG A 191 -6.55 9.61 -23.18
N ASP A 192 -7.12 10.76 -22.81
CA ASP A 192 -6.73 11.46 -21.58
C ASP A 192 -7.11 10.68 -20.32
N PHE A 193 -8.27 10.01 -20.33
CA PHE A 193 -8.68 9.12 -19.24
C PHE A 193 -7.72 7.95 -19.11
N LEU A 194 -7.37 7.26 -20.20
CA LEU A 194 -6.44 6.13 -20.18
C LEU A 194 -5.05 6.58 -19.71
N LYS A 195 -4.57 7.75 -20.13
CA LYS A 195 -3.31 8.33 -19.64
C LYS A 195 -3.34 8.54 -18.13
N GLN A 196 -4.40 9.14 -17.60
CA GLN A 196 -4.55 9.40 -16.15
C GLN A 196 -4.77 8.12 -15.34
N TYR A 197 -5.60 7.20 -15.84
CA TYR A 197 -5.90 5.94 -15.18
C TYR A 197 -4.61 5.11 -15.06
N HIS A 198 -3.91 4.89 -16.17
CA HIS A 198 -2.66 4.14 -16.15
C HIS A 198 -1.53 4.87 -15.43
N SER A 199 -1.45 6.20 -15.48
CA SER A 199 -0.50 6.92 -14.65
C SER A 199 -0.80 6.67 -13.17
N LEU A 200 -2.02 6.78 -12.68
CA LEU A 200 -2.32 6.57 -11.25
C LEU A 200 -2.11 5.13 -10.75
N PHE A 201 -2.36 4.12 -11.58
CA PHE A 201 -2.12 2.70 -11.21
C PHE A 201 -0.66 2.28 -11.30
N PHE A 202 0.15 2.99 -12.08
CA PHE A 202 1.53 2.60 -12.33
C PHE A 202 2.57 3.58 -11.80
N THR A 203 2.17 4.81 -11.47
CA THR A 203 3.04 5.83 -10.86
C THR A 203 2.84 5.97 -9.36
N LYS A 204 1.87 5.38 -8.65
CA LYS A 204 1.67 5.73 -7.22
C LYS A 204 2.82 5.45 -6.24
N VAL A 205 3.91 4.83 -6.69
CA VAL A 205 5.19 4.90 -6.00
C VAL A 205 5.98 6.17 -6.40
N THR A 206 6.28 6.35 -7.69
CA THR A 206 7.03 7.49 -8.23
C THR A 206 6.29 8.84 -8.12
N ALA A 207 4.98 8.87 -8.28
CA ALA A 207 4.10 10.02 -8.12
C ALA A 207 3.76 10.32 -6.66
N MET A 208 3.86 9.39 -5.70
CA MET A 208 3.90 9.78 -4.28
C MET A 208 5.21 10.48 -3.97
N ILE A 209 6.32 9.95 -4.47
CA ILE A 209 7.62 10.62 -4.43
C ILE A 209 7.49 12.01 -5.05
N GLU A 210 6.97 12.19 -6.26
CA GLU A 210 6.80 13.52 -6.88
C GLU A 210 5.76 14.42 -6.17
N LYS A 211 4.62 13.87 -5.70
CA LYS A 211 3.57 14.63 -4.98
C LYS A 211 4.01 15.09 -3.59
N TYR A 212 4.87 14.32 -2.91
CA TYR A 212 5.53 14.71 -1.67
C TYR A 212 6.92 15.32 -1.89
N SER A 213 7.38 15.43 -3.14
CA SER A 213 8.57 16.19 -3.54
C SER A 213 8.20 17.62 -3.89
N GLY A 214 7.51 18.25 -2.96
CA GLY A 214 7.14 19.65 -2.99
C GLY A 214 7.13 20.19 -1.57
N PRO A 215 7.31 21.51 -1.37
CA PRO A 215 7.35 22.08 -0.04
C PRO A 215 6.18 21.59 0.84
N PRO A 216 6.45 21.05 2.05
CA PRO A 216 7.68 21.16 2.81
C PRO A 216 8.61 19.94 2.77
N PHE A 217 8.49 19.00 1.82
CA PHE A 217 9.36 17.81 1.73
C PHE A 217 9.95 17.61 0.32
N TYR A 218 11.17 17.08 0.22
CA TYR A 218 11.71 16.53 -1.02
C TYR A 218 12.14 15.10 -0.78
N ALA A 219 11.75 14.19 -1.67
CA ALA A 219 12.22 12.82 -1.60
C ALA A 219 13.73 12.76 -1.83
N ILE A 220 14.40 11.93 -1.04
CA ILE A 220 15.82 11.62 -1.21
C ILE A 220 15.87 10.39 -2.09
N HIS A 221 15.92 10.60 -3.41
CA HIS A 221 15.93 9.55 -4.43
C HIS A 221 17.10 8.55 -4.35
N LYS A 222 17.96 8.64 -3.33
CA LYS A 222 19.13 7.79 -3.19
C LYS A 222 18.83 6.45 -2.50
N HIS A 223 17.83 6.40 -1.62
CA HIS A 223 17.54 5.18 -0.86
C HIS A 223 16.07 4.81 -1.01
N GLU A 224 15.80 3.91 -1.93
CA GLU A 224 14.52 3.21 -2.07
C GLU A 224 14.54 1.96 -1.18
N MET A 225 13.37 1.52 -0.75
CA MET A 225 13.23 0.31 0.07
C MET A 225 12.22 -0.61 -0.57
N TYR A 226 12.63 -1.87 -0.72
CA TYR A 226 11.82 -2.93 -1.28
C TYR A 226 11.64 -4.03 -0.25
N ALA A 227 10.49 -4.69 -0.26
CA ALA A 227 10.17 -5.80 0.60
C ALA A 227 9.87 -7.04 -0.23
N PHE A 228 10.23 -8.19 0.32
CA PHE A 228 9.77 -9.50 -0.10
C PHE A 228 9.47 -10.32 1.14
N GLY A 229 8.72 -11.41 0.98
CA GLY A 229 8.58 -12.35 2.07
C GLY A 229 8.39 -13.78 1.59
N LEU A 230 9.00 -14.70 2.33
CA LEU A 230 9.09 -16.11 2.01
C LEU A 230 8.84 -16.96 3.28
N PRO A 231 8.35 -18.19 3.14
CA PRO A 231 8.47 -19.21 4.17
C PRO A 231 9.94 -19.44 4.56
N ARG A 232 10.17 -19.97 5.78
CA ARG A 232 11.54 -20.20 6.30
C ARG A 232 12.43 -20.99 5.34
N GLU A 233 11.95 -22.15 4.86
CA GLU A 233 12.77 -23.03 4.01
C GLU A 233 13.16 -22.36 2.69
N GLU A 234 12.23 -21.64 2.04
CA GLU A 234 12.52 -20.88 0.83
C GLU A 234 13.54 -19.76 1.08
N LEU A 235 13.43 -19.08 2.23
CA LEU A 235 14.38 -18.04 2.62
C LEU A 235 15.79 -18.62 2.84
N LEU A 236 15.91 -19.77 3.51
CA LEU A 236 17.20 -20.42 3.75
C LEU A 236 17.79 -21.06 2.50
N ASN A 237 16.96 -21.50 1.56
CA ASN A 237 17.42 -21.95 0.24
C ASN A 237 17.98 -20.78 -0.57
N LEU A 238 17.38 -19.60 -0.47
CA LEU A 238 17.86 -18.39 -1.16
C LEU A 238 19.16 -17.85 -0.53
N PHE A 239 19.27 -17.94 0.80
CA PHE A 239 20.41 -17.47 1.59
C PHE A 239 21.03 -18.62 2.40
N PRO A 240 21.70 -19.57 1.73
CA PRO A 240 22.26 -20.74 2.39
C PRO A 240 23.40 -20.33 3.34
N CYS A 241 23.38 -20.91 4.54
CA CYS A 241 24.45 -20.78 5.51
C CYS A 241 25.42 -21.97 5.36
N THR A 242 26.72 -21.70 5.24
CA THR A 242 27.75 -22.76 5.23
C THR A 242 28.09 -23.18 6.67
N ALA A 243 28.43 -24.46 6.87
CA ALA A 243 28.58 -25.07 8.20
C ALA A 243 29.88 -24.69 8.95
N ASN A 244 30.85 -24.05 8.29
CA ASN A 244 32.16 -23.75 8.87
C ASN A 244 32.26 -22.31 9.39
N ASN A 245 31.38 -21.92 10.32
CA ASN A 245 31.50 -20.62 10.97
C ASN A 245 31.93 -20.78 12.44
N THR A 246 33.03 -20.13 12.82
CA THR A 246 33.56 -20.11 14.19
C THR A 246 32.81 -19.13 15.11
N LEU A 247 31.83 -18.40 14.56
CA LEU A 247 31.02 -17.44 15.29
C LEU A 247 29.93 -18.13 16.11
N VAL A 248 29.73 -17.61 17.32
CA VAL A 248 28.75 -18.09 18.28
C VAL A 248 27.53 -17.16 18.25
N PRO A 249 26.35 -17.63 17.81
CA PRO A 249 25.13 -16.85 17.91
C PRO A 249 24.69 -16.76 19.37
N LYS A 250 24.39 -15.54 19.83
CA LYS A 250 23.91 -15.28 21.19
C LYS A 250 22.64 -14.44 21.15
N SER A 251 21.60 -14.89 21.84
CA SER A 251 20.37 -14.11 21.97
C SER A 251 20.59 -12.88 22.86
N PHE A 252 20.01 -11.74 22.48
CA PHE A 252 20.05 -10.51 23.28
C PHE A 252 19.46 -10.72 24.68
N LYS A 253 18.49 -11.64 24.82
CA LYS A 253 17.86 -11.96 26.13
C LYS A 253 18.76 -12.78 27.06
N GLU A 254 19.86 -13.33 26.54
CA GLU A 254 20.81 -14.15 27.30
C GLU A 254 22.15 -13.46 27.51
N MET A 255 22.30 -12.22 27.04
CA MET A 255 23.55 -11.47 27.16
C MET A 255 23.69 -10.90 28.57
N ASN A 256 24.92 -10.91 29.08
CA ASN A 256 25.27 -10.08 30.23
C ASN A 256 25.43 -8.61 29.79
N ALA A 257 25.62 -7.71 30.77
CA ALA A 257 25.75 -6.27 30.51
C ALA A 257 26.92 -5.96 29.57
N GLU A 258 28.08 -6.59 29.76
CA GLU A 258 29.28 -6.35 28.94
C GLU A 258 29.05 -6.73 27.47
N GLN A 259 28.45 -7.90 27.22
CA GLN A 259 28.11 -8.36 25.87
C GLN A 259 27.10 -7.43 25.19
N PHE A 260 26.10 -6.97 25.95
CA PHE A 260 25.11 -6.04 25.42
C PHE A 260 25.72 -4.67 25.07
N GLU A 261 26.71 -4.20 25.84
CA GLU A 261 27.46 -2.98 25.51
C GLU A 261 28.25 -3.13 24.22
N LYS A 262 28.86 -4.30 23.96
CA LYS A 262 29.52 -4.58 22.67
C LYS A 262 28.52 -4.58 21.50
N VAL A 263 27.31 -5.08 21.71
CA VAL A 263 26.22 -5.00 20.73
C VAL A 263 25.83 -3.55 20.44
N CYS A 264 25.70 -2.72 21.49
CA CYS A 264 25.40 -1.30 21.32
C CYS A 264 26.52 -0.56 20.57
N ALA A 265 27.78 -0.86 20.87
CA ALA A 265 28.92 -0.29 20.15
C ALA A 265 28.94 -0.71 18.66
N TYR A 266 28.64 -1.97 18.37
CA TYR A 266 28.52 -2.46 17.00
C TYR A 266 27.36 -1.80 16.25
N ASP A 267 26.20 -1.68 16.89
CA ASP A 267 25.04 -1.00 16.32
C ASP A 267 25.32 0.48 16.06
N GLN A 268 26.04 1.15 16.96
CA GLN A 268 26.48 2.53 16.78
C GLN A 268 27.44 2.67 15.61
N MET A 269 28.35 1.72 15.40
CA MET A 269 29.22 1.68 14.23
C MET A 269 28.44 1.47 12.93
N ALA A 270 27.43 0.59 12.93
CA ALA A 270 26.62 0.30 11.74
C ALA A 270 25.62 1.42 11.41
N SER A 271 24.94 1.96 12.41
CA SER A 271 23.89 2.98 12.24
C SER A 271 24.42 4.41 12.29
N GLY A 272 25.64 4.61 12.81
CA GLY A 272 26.22 5.92 13.07
C GLY A 272 25.57 6.68 14.25
N ARG A 273 24.80 6.00 15.10
CA ARG A 273 23.98 6.62 16.16
C ARG A 273 24.07 5.86 17.47
N ASP A 274 24.09 6.58 18.59
CA ASP A 274 23.92 5.95 19.90
C ASP A 274 22.44 5.59 20.11
N ARG A 275 22.13 4.29 19.98
CA ARG A 275 20.79 3.74 20.16
C ARG A 275 20.69 2.81 21.37
N ARG A 276 21.60 2.92 22.33
CA ARG A 276 21.67 2.02 23.50
C ARG A 276 20.32 1.92 24.23
N ASP A 277 19.73 3.05 24.58
CA ASP A 277 18.47 3.08 25.33
C ASP A 277 17.31 2.51 24.52
N PHE A 278 17.26 2.84 23.22
CA PHE A 278 16.28 2.29 22.30
C PHE A 278 16.40 0.77 22.20
N LEU A 279 17.59 0.23 21.95
CA LEU A 279 17.82 -1.22 21.85
C LEU A 279 17.45 -1.94 23.14
N LYS A 280 17.79 -1.34 24.30
CA LYS A 280 17.43 -1.89 25.61
C LYS A 280 15.91 -1.95 25.79
N GLN A 281 15.19 -0.88 25.48
CA GLN A 281 13.73 -0.85 25.57
C GLN A 281 13.08 -1.80 24.56
N TYR A 282 13.52 -1.75 23.30
CA TYR A 282 12.99 -2.58 22.23
C TYR A 282 13.16 -4.07 22.53
N HIS A 283 14.35 -4.51 22.94
CA HIS A 283 14.61 -5.91 23.25
C HIS A 283 14.08 -6.37 24.63
N SER A 284 13.59 -5.43 25.46
CA SER A 284 12.81 -5.76 26.67
C SER A 284 11.38 -6.22 26.37
N LEU A 285 10.85 -5.87 25.19
CA LEU A 285 9.52 -6.31 24.76
C LEU A 285 9.49 -7.83 24.59
N PHE A 286 8.44 -8.48 25.11
CA PHE A 286 8.40 -9.94 25.16
C PHE A 286 8.38 -10.59 23.76
N PHE A 287 7.82 -9.91 22.76
CA PHE A 287 7.67 -10.38 21.38
C PHE A 287 8.86 -10.06 20.46
N THR A 288 9.82 -9.23 20.90
CA THR A 288 11.01 -8.93 20.11
C THR A 288 12.05 -10.05 20.27
N LYS A 289 12.71 -10.38 19.15
CA LYS A 289 13.83 -11.31 19.09
C LYS A 289 15.06 -10.56 18.58
N GLY A 290 16.22 -10.89 19.13
CA GLY A 290 17.50 -10.31 18.77
C GLY A 290 18.62 -11.33 18.94
N VAL A 291 19.54 -11.35 18.00
CA VAL A 291 20.71 -12.23 18.00
C VAL A 291 21.95 -11.45 17.55
N ALA A 292 23.10 -11.70 18.19
CA ALA A 292 24.40 -11.24 17.72
C ALA A 292 25.29 -12.44 17.41
N LEU A 293 26.20 -12.29 16.44
CA LEU A 293 27.27 -13.24 16.20
C LEU A 293 28.53 -12.77 16.93
N LEU A 294 29.07 -13.59 17.83
CA LEU A 294 30.29 -13.29 18.58
C LEU A 294 31.45 -14.15 18.09
N ASN A 295 32.64 -13.58 17.94
CA ASN A 295 33.85 -14.38 17.67
C ASN A 295 34.44 -14.97 18.96
N ALA A 296 35.55 -15.71 18.84
CA ALA A 296 36.22 -16.34 19.99
C ALA A 296 36.71 -15.33 21.05
N ALA A 297 36.95 -14.07 20.69
CA ALA A 297 37.29 -12.99 21.62
C ALA A 297 36.05 -12.31 22.23
N GLY A 298 34.84 -12.78 21.88
CA GLY A 298 33.58 -12.19 22.31
C GLY A 298 33.27 -10.86 21.61
N GLU A 299 33.92 -10.55 20.48
CA GLU A 299 33.65 -9.36 19.68
C GLU A 299 32.48 -9.61 18.72
N VAL A 300 31.61 -8.61 18.58
CA VAL A 300 30.43 -8.67 17.72
C VAL A 300 30.83 -8.58 16.26
N GLN A 301 30.35 -9.52 15.45
CA GLN A 301 30.60 -9.60 14.00
C GLN A 301 29.36 -9.32 13.16
N GLY A 302 28.20 -9.24 13.81
CA GLY A 302 26.94 -8.86 13.18
C GLY A 302 25.77 -9.04 14.14
N ILE A 303 24.66 -8.38 13.84
CA ILE A 303 23.43 -8.43 14.64
C ILE A 303 22.20 -8.58 13.74
N ALA A 304 21.16 -9.23 14.26
CA ALA A 304 19.85 -9.26 13.64
C ALA A 304 18.70 -9.15 14.64
N GLY A 305 17.60 -8.53 14.21
CA GLY A 305 16.36 -8.42 14.97
C GLY A 305 15.17 -9.03 14.22
N ALA A 306 14.11 -9.37 14.95
CA ALA A 306 12.83 -9.73 14.36
C ALA A 306 11.64 -9.45 15.27
N VAL A 307 10.50 -9.13 14.66
CA VAL A 307 9.22 -8.89 15.33
C VAL A 307 8.02 -9.40 14.52
N PRO A 308 6.96 -9.90 15.17
CA PRO A 308 5.68 -10.11 14.52
C PRO A 308 5.09 -8.79 14.01
N THR A 309 4.37 -8.83 12.88
CA THR A 309 3.66 -7.65 12.38
C THR A 309 2.31 -7.46 13.08
N LEU A 310 1.87 -6.21 13.25
CA LEU A 310 0.60 -5.89 13.92
C LEU A 310 -0.63 -6.46 13.20
N HIS A 311 -0.60 -6.51 11.86
CA HIS A 311 -1.75 -6.94 11.05
C HIS A 311 -1.82 -8.47 10.89
N SER A 312 -0.75 -9.20 11.21
CA SER A 312 -0.74 -10.67 11.19
C SER A 312 0.38 -11.25 12.06
N GLY A 313 -0.01 -12.09 13.02
CA GLY A 313 0.93 -12.88 13.84
C GLY A 313 1.67 -13.99 13.08
N GLN A 314 1.24 -14.30 11.85
CA GLN A 314 1.91 -15.26 10.96
C GLN A 314 3.01 -14.61 10.10
N ILE A 315 3.16 -13.28 10.17
CA ILE A 315 4.18 -12.55 9.43
C ILE A 315 5.21 -12.01 10.42
N ILE A 316 6.46 -12.42 10.25
CA ILE A 316 7.60 -11.97 11.03
C ILE A 316 8.43 -11.01 10.18
N LYS A 317 8.56 -9.76 10.62
CA LYS A 317 9.51 -8.83 10.03
C LYS A 317 10.89 -9.10 10.59
N VAL A 318 11.87 -9.32 9.72
CA VAL A 318 13.28 -9.43 10.07
C VAL A 318 13.96 -8.09 9.77
N GLY A 319 14.68 -7.56 10.76
CA GLY A 319 15.34 -6.27 10.71
C GLY A 319 15.70 -5.73 12.12
N PRO A 320 16.83 -5.03 12.28
CA PRO A 320 17.86 -4.84 11.27
C PRO A 320 18.64 -6.15 11.02
N ILE A 321 19.43 -6.19 9.95
CA ILE A 321 20.55 -7.12 9.75
C ILE A 321 21.76 -6.27 9.38
N SER A 322 22.75 -6.25 10.27
CA SER A 322 24.02 -5.54 10.02
C SER A 322 25.22 -6.43 10.30
N THR A 323 26.16 -6.46 9.34
CA THR A 323 27.34 -7.33 9.34
C THR A 323 28.31 -6.92 8.21
N ALA A 324 29.59 -7.29 8.32
CA ALA A 324 30.59 -7.00 7.30
C ALA A 324 30.60 -7.97 6.10
N THR A 325 30.00 -9.16 6.23
CA THR A 325 30.06 -10.21 5.19
C THR A 325 28.70 -10.82 4.88
N ARG A 326 28.57 -11.33 3.65
CA ARG A 326 27.35 -12.00 3.17
C ARG A 326 27.12 -13.32 3.89
N GLU A 327 28.20 -14.02 4.23
CA GLU A 327 28.19 -15.29 4.96
C GLU A 327 27.59 -15.10 6.36
N ASN A 328 28.00 -14.03 7.05
CA ASN A 328 27.44 -13.68 8.34
C ASN A 328 25.98 -13.21 8.21
N ALA A 329 25.60 -12.55 7.10
CA ALA A 329 24.20 -12.18 6.85
C ALA A 329 23.32 -13.44 6.69
N CYS A 330 23.76 -14.43 5.92
CA CYS A 330 23.09 -15.73 5.82
C CYS A 330 22.96 -16.40 7.19
N LEU A 331 24.04 -16.42 7.99
CA LEU A 331 24.02 -17.02 9.33
C LEU A 331 23.04 -16.29 10.26
N LEU A 332 23.01 -14.96 10.23
CA LEU A 332 22.06 -14.16 10.99
C LEU A 332 20.60 -14.44 10.59
N ILE A 333 20.31 -14.54 9.29
CA ILE A 333 18.97 -14.92 8.78
C ILE A 333 18.57 -16.29 9.32
N LYS A 334 19.47 -17.27 9.27
CA LYS A 334 19.22 -18.60 9.86
C LYS A 334 18.95 -18.50 11.36
N CYS A 335 19.86 -17.89 12.12
CA CYS A 335 19.75 -17.81 13.57
C CYS A 335 18.49 -17.09 14.03
N ILE A 336 18.11 -15.97 13.40
CA ILE A 336 16.93 -15.21 13.81
C ILE A 336 15.62 -15.93 13.47
N THR A 337 15.57 -16.67 12.35
CA THR A 337 14.41 -17.47 11.96
C THR A 337 14.26 -18.72 12.85
N ASP A 338 15.37 -19.33 13.30
CA ASP A 338 15.38 -20.44 14.25
C ASP A 338 14.77 -20.09 15.62
N MET A 339 14.70 -18.81 15.98
CA MET A 339 14.09 -18.35 17.23
C MET A 339 12.54 -18.42 17.23
N PHE A 340 11.93 -18.80 16.10
CA PHE A 340 10.49 -18.97 15.94
C PHE A 340 10.18 -20.44 15.65
N THR A 341 9.29 -21.02 16.45
CA THR A 341 8.99 -22.46 16.40
C THR A 341 7.79 -22.82 15.53
N GLN A 342 7.00 -21.83 15.09
CA GLN A 342 5.84 -22.08 14.25
C GLN A 342 6.27 -22.34 12.80
N SER A 343 5.72 -23.38 12.17
CA SER A 343 6.13 -23.86 10.85
C SER A 343 5.50 -23.09 9.68
N ASP A 344 4.41 -22.38 9.92
CA ASP A 344 3.61 -21.66 8.91
C ASP A 344 3.96 -20.17 8.81
N LEU A 345 5.08 -19.73 9.38
CA LEU A 345 5.49 -18.33 9.39
C LEU A 345 6.04 -17.89 8.04
N LYS A 346 5.65 -16.67 7.66
CA LYS A 346 6.24 -15.93 6.56
C LYS A 346 7.20 -14.87 7.11
N PHE A 347 8.43 -14.87 6.63
CA PHE A 347 9.45 -13.90 7.02
C PHE A 347 9.55 -12.81 5.96
N VAL A 348 9.46 -11.55 6.38
CA VAL A 348 9.50 -10.36 5.51
C VAL A 348 10.74 -9.56 5.82
N LEU A 349 11.52 -9.25 4.79
CA LEU A 349 12.72 -8.42 4.87
C LEU A 349 12.46 -7.13 4.10
N HIS A 350 12.79 -5.99 4.70
CA HIS A 350 12.78 -4.68 4.02
C HIS A 350 14.23 -4.30 3.72
N VAL A 351 14.58 -4.15 2.45
CA VAL A 351 15.95 -3.95 1.99
C VAL A 351 16.05 -2.59 1.31
N SER A 352 17.07 -1.82 1.66
CA SER A 352 17.33 -0.51 1.03
C SER A 352 18.32 -0.62 -0.11
N THR A 353 18.08 0.16 -1.16
CA THR A 353 19.04 0.35 -2.25
C THR A 353 20.26 1.15 -1.79
N ASP A 354 21.37 1.00 -2.50
CA ASP A 354 22.66 1.64 -2.20
C ASP A 354 23.21 1.24 -0.82
N THR A 355 23.00 -0.02 -0.44
CA THR A 355 23.52 -0.65 0.78
C THR A 355 24.09 -2.03 0.49
N ALA A 356 24.75 -2.68 1.45
CA ALA A 356 25.13 -4.08 1.34
C ALA A 356 23.94 -5.01 1.03
N GLY A 357 22.72 -4.55 1.34
CA GLY A 357 21.45 -5.18 0.99
C GLY A 357 21.18 -5.30 -0.51
N ASP A 358 21.84 -4.55 -1.40
CA ASP A 358 21.66 -4.69 -2.85
C ASP A 358 21.94 -6.12 -3.33
N TRP A 359 22.81 -6.84 -2.64
CA TRP A 359 23.03 -8.26 -2.88
C TRP A 359 21.77 -9.12 -2.64
N ILE A 360 20.99 -8.82 -1.61
CA ILE A 360 19.70 -9.48 -1.32
C ILE A 360 18.70 -9.17 -2.44
N LEU A 361 18.58 -7.89 -2.84
CA LEU A 361 17.70 -7.47 -3.93
C LEU A 361 18.05 -8.19 -5.24
N LYS A 362 19.34 -8.26 -5.58
CA LYS A 362 19.81 -8.99 -6.75
C LYS A 362 19.45 -10.47 -6.68
N LYS A 363 19.66 -11.13 -5.55
CA LYS A 363 19.27 -12.54 -5.38
C LYS A 363 17.78 -12.76 -5.57
N CYS A 364 16.94 -11.89 -5.01
CA CYS A 364 15.50 -11.95 -5.22
C CYS A 364 15.13 -11.78 -6.69
N HIS A 365 15.72 -10.81 -7.37
CA HIS A 365 15.53 -10.59 -8.81
C HIS A 365 15.93 -11.82 -9.63
N ASP A 366 17.14 -12.35 -9.41
CA ASP A 366 17.65 -13.53 -10.12
C ASP A 366 16.76 -14.78 -9.91
N ALA A 367 16.11 -14.89 -8.75
CA ALA A 367 15.18 -15.96 -8.40
C ALA A 367 13.71 -15.66 -8.79
N ASN A 368 13.43 -14.57 -9.49
CA ASN A 368 12.08 -14.10 -9.84
C ASN A 368 11.13 -13.93 -8.64
N ILE A 369 11.68 -13.57 -7.47
CA ILE A 369 10.89 -13.29 -6.28
C ILE A 369 10.28 -11.89 -6.40
N PRO A 370 8.95 -11.74 -6.26
CA PRO A 370 8.31 -10.44 -6.35
C PRO A 370 8.80 -9.48 -5.26
N LEU A 371 9.35 -8.34 -5.71
CA LEU A 371 9.72 -7.22 -4.85
C LEU A 371 8.57 -6.20 -4.81
N THR A 372 8.21 -5.76 -3.61
CA THR A 372 7.24 -4.69 -3.39
C THR A 372 7.97 -3.45 -2.92
N PHE A 373 7.88 -2.34 -3.64
CA PHE A 373 8.37 -1.06 -3.11
C PHE A 373 7.58 -0.67 -1.86
N VAL A 374 8.27 -0.34 -0.77
CA VAL A 374 7.67 -0.03 0.53
C VAL A 374 8.02 1.35 1.07
N GLY A 375 8.91 2.09 0.42
CA GLY A 375 9.13 3.49 0.76
C GLY A 375 10.46 4.06 0.29
N THR A 376 10.57 5.37 0.38
CA THR A 376 11.83 6.12 0.30
C THR A 376 11.85 7.14 1.44
N ALA A 377 13.00 7.75 1.69
CA ALA A 377 13.12 8.79 2.68
C ALA A 377 12.87 10.18 2.09
N ALA A 378 12.45 11.12 2.94
CA ALA A 378 12.21 12.50 2.54
C ALA A 378 12.91 13.47 3.51
N ASN A 379 13.48 14.55 2.97
CA ASN A 379 14.05 15.66 3.71
C ASN A 379 13.04 16.81 3.82
N ALA A 380 12.99 17.47 4.98
CA ALA A 380 12.20 18.68 5.15
C ALA A 380 12.87 19.89 4.48
N THR A 381 12.09 20.73 3.78
CA THR A 381 12.59 21.90 3.03
C THR A 381 12.83 23.13 3.89
N TYR A 382 12.24 23.17 5.09
CA TYR A 382 12.17 24.40 5.89
C TYR A 382 13.55 24.83 6.43
N SER A 383 14.45 23.88 6.67
CA SER A 383 15.76 24.14 7.25
C SER A 383 16.89 24.26 6.22
N ARG A 384 16.65 23.92 4.94
CA ARG A 384 17.70 23.68 3.91
C ARG A 384 18.79 22.69 4.36
N ILE A 385 18.56 21.95 5.44
CA ILE A 385 19.50 20.92 5.93
C ILE A 385 19.18 19.65 5.16
N ILE A 386 20.09 19.25 4.28
CA ILE A 386 20.09 17.91 3.70
C ILE A 386 20.58 16.97 4.79
N TYR A 387 19.66 16.23 5.40
CA TYR A 387 20.06 15.20 6.35
C TYR A 387 20.80 14.11 5.58
N LYS A 388 22.08 13.92 5.93
CA LYS A 388 22.90 12.80 5.48
C LYS A 388 22.85 11.77 6.59
N ASP A 389 22.32 10.59 6.28
CA ASP A 389 22.29 9.53 7.26
C ASP A 389 23.71 9.07 7.61
N PRO A 390 24.09 8.98 8.91
CA PRO A 390 25.41 8.51 9.31
C PRO A 390 25.58 6.98 9.23
N CYS A 391 24.55 6.24 8.77
CA CYS A 391 24.60 4.80 8.55
C CYS A 391 25.79 4.39 7.70
N ASN A 392 26.54 3.39 8.17
CA ASN A 392 27.52 2.69 7.35
C ASN A 392 26.78 1.72 6.42
N THR A 393 26.58 2.15 5.17
CA THR A 393 25.82 1.39 4.17
C THR A 393 26.50 0.07 3.78
N GLU A 394 27.82 -0.06 3.98
CA GLU A 394 28.57 -1.29 3.73
C GLU A 394 28.30 -2.39 4.76
N LEU A 395 27.78 -2.03 5.93
CA LEU A 395 27.40 -2.97 6.97
C LEU A 395 25.90 -3.29 6.96
N MET A 396 25.09 -2.54 6.21
CA MET A 396 23.63 -2.59 6.31
C MET A 396 23.02 -3.49 5.23
N PHE A 397 22.54 -4.66 5.62
CA PHE A 397 21.84 -5.57 4.70
C PHE A 397 20.33 -5.35 4.71
N VAL A 398 19.76 -5.14 5.91
CA VAL A 398 18.33 -4.94 6.13
C VAL A 398 18.20 -3.86 7.20
N PRO A 399 17.71 -2.65 6.91
CA PRO A 399 17.42 -1.67 7.95
C PRO A 399 16.29 -2.13 8.88
N MET A 400 16.14 -1.45 10.01
CA MET A 400 15.14 -1.81 11.00
C MET A 400 13.70 -1.52 10.52
N ASN A 401 13.42 -0.32 10.02
CA ASN A 401 12.05 0.11 9.72
C ASN A 401 11.86 0.97 8.48
N CYS A 402 12.81 1.87 8.24
CA CYS A 402 12.81 2.89 7.21
C CYS A 402 14.04 2.73 6.31
N PRO A 403 14.07 3.39 5.13
CA PRO A 403 15.17 3.24 4.18
C PRO A 403 16.46 3.87 4.72
N ILE A 404 17.24 3.19 5.56
CA ILE A 404 18.44 3.68 6.29
C ILE A 404 18.28 4.90 7.22
N TYR A 405 17.19 5.67 7.15
CA TYR A 405 16.94 6.83 8.03
C TYR A 405 16.40 6.44 9.39
N PHE A 406 17.20 5.75 10.21
CA PHE A 406 16.78 5.06 11.43
C PHE A 406 15.76 5.81 12.31
N ASP A 407 14.85 5.05 12.91
CA ASP A 407 13.94 5.51 13.96
C ASP A 407 14.75 5.98 15.18
N ARG A 408 14.33 7.09 15.79
CA ARG A 408 14.82 7.57 17.09
C ARG A 408 14.18 6.80 18.23
#